data_AF-A0A9W6TM52-F1
#
_entry.id   AF-A0A9W6TM52-F1
#
_cell.length_a   1.000
_cell.length_b   1.000
_cell.length_c   1.000
_cell.angle_alpha   90.00
_cell.angle_beta   90.00
_cell.angle_gamma   90.00
#
_symmetry.space_group_name_H-M   'P 1'
#
loop_
_entity.id
_entity.type
_entity.pdbx_description
1 polymer ?
#
loop_
_entity_poly.entity_id
_entity_poly.type
_entity_poly.pdbx_seq_one_letter_code
_entity_poly.pdbx_strand_id
1 'polypeptide(L)'
;MWEADVLGVSPSERDVVLADYVAEKATVVGVALDIWRLIARYWDKYKQNYLHQQELYFTDGPEGDSTLSASKWDQVRALLQIYGMKPSQAMWLVEQRCGDQLDVSKLTDKQFHAAAHGLPSIEQLRVGLAYLRSNAASSSTLDEAPAPVLRRRPMISQQDGKTAFNAILIHLKKWNEDVQVFPCGSFSRGAAFISVLDVLVAVPIIKSDSASPGVETDTKCFQDVVAALTTAKVVQKGSIRQLSGTRGACVIPFKNSSILLDLKVYYPPRSWLALLYFTGPEDFVIAFFTELLQRSLREISDTSFERVYTTVVDVLGHDALLAIESEKDLFDIVDREYLLPTHRI
;
A
#
# COMPACT_ATOMS: atom_id res chain seq x y z
N MET A 1 -1.15 -30.98 12.41
CA MET A 1 -0.87 -29.98 13.48
C MET A 1 -0.99 -28.53 12.98
N TRP A 2 -1.31 -28.26 11.70
CA TRP A 2 -1.66 -26.91 11.19
C TRP A 2 -3.17 -26.68 11.09
N GLU A 3 -3.98 -27.75 11.23
CA GLU A 3 -5.45 -27.66 11.20
C GLU A 3 -6.03 -26.96 12.44
N ALA A 4 -5.28 -26.88 13.55
CA ALA A 4 -5.72 -26.23 14.78
C ALA A 4 -5.57 -24.70 14.73
N ASP A 5 -4.55 -24.18 14.03
CA ASP A 5 -4.29 -22.73 13.93
C ASP A 5 -5.19 -22.05 12.88
N VAL A 6 -5.67 -22.80 11.87
CA VAL A 6 -6.58 -22.28 10.84
C VAL A 6 -8.05 -22.30 11.30
N LEU A 7 -8.40 -23.17 12.25
CA LEU A 7 -9.76 -23.32 12.76
C LEU A 7 -10.01 -22.65 14.11
N GLY A 8 -9.03 -21.93 14.66
CA GLY A 8 -9.23 -21.06 15.83
C GLY A 8 -9.90 -21.77 17.02
N VAL A 9 -9.43 -22.96 17.39
CA VAL A 9 -9.92 -23.61 18.63
C VAL A 9 -9.16 -23.02 19.83
N SER A 10 -9.32 -21.72 20.03
CA SER A 10 -9.08 -21.08 21.32
C SER A 10 -10.30 -21.38 22.21
N PRO A 11 -10.12 -21.73 23.50
CA PRO A 11 -11.25 -22.02 24.37
C PRO A 11 -12.06 -20.74 24.64
N SER A 12 -13.19 -20.64 23.93
CA SER A 12 -14.33 -19.76 24.13
C SER A 12 -14.06 -18.25 24.16
N GLU A 13 -13.69 -17.66 23.03
CA GLU A 13 -14.34 -16.39 22.68
C GLU A 13 -15.78 -16.75 22.30
N ARG A 14 -16.76 -16.29 23.09
CA ARG A 14 -18.17 -16.48 22.73
C ARG A 14 -18.39 -15.81 21.38
N ASP A 15 -18.95 -16.55 20.43
CA ASP A 15 -19.38 -15.99 19.15
C ASP A 15 -20.17 -14.70 19.37
N VAL A 16 -19.91 -13.70 18.54
CA VAL A 16 -20.58 -12.39 18.63
C VAL A 16 -22.06 -12.57 18.30
N VAL A 17 -22.91 -12.64 19.34
CA VAL A 17 -24.36 -12.67 19.19
C VAL A 17 -24.86 -11.24 18.98
N LEU A 18 -25.14 -10.86 17.73
CA LEU A 18 -25.55 -9.51 17.36
C LEU A 18 -26.74 -8.95 18.17
N ALA A 19 -27.65 -9.83 18.60
CA ALA A 19 -28.79 -9.45 19.44
C ALA A 19 -28.34 -8.89 20.81
N ASP A 20 -27.31 -9.49 21.41
CA ASP A 20 -26.77 -9.10 22.73
C ASP A 20 -26.15 -7.70 22.65
N TYR A 21 -25.44 -7.38 21.57
CA TYR A 21 -24.80 -6.06 21.38
C TYR A 21 -25.80 -4.93 21.08
N VAL A 22 -26.90 -5.23 20.39
CA VAL A 22 -27.95 -4.25 20.07
C VAL A 22 -28.89 -4.01 21.26
N ALA A 23 -29.20 -5.06 22.03
CA ALA A 23 -30.14 -5.01 23.15
C ALA A 23 -29.46 -4.65 24.49
N GLU A 24 -28.28 -5.20 24.79
CA GLU A 24 -27.65 -5.09 26.11
C GLU A 24 -26.61 -3.96 26.19
N LYS A 25 -26.37 -3.21 25.10
CA LYS A 25 -25.33 -2.17 25.00
C LYS A 25 -23.92 -2.69 25.35
N ALA A 26 -23.67 -3.99 25.20
CA ALA A 26 -22.35 -4.56 25.36
C ALA A 26 -21.37 -3.89 24.38
N THR A 27 -20.16 -3.62 24.83
CA THR A 27 -19.16 -2.90 24.04
C THR A 27 -18.01 -3.83 23.68
N VAL A 28 -17.82 -4.07 22.38
CA VAL A 28 -16.50 -4.48 21.88
C VAL A 28 -15.63 -3.23 21.85
N VAL A 29 -14.40 -3.33 22.37
CA VAL A 29 -13.45 -2.21 22.35
C VAL A 29 -13.32 -1.69 20.91
N GLY A 30 -13.59 -0.40 20.72
CA GLY A 30 -13.54 0.25 19.39
C GLY A 30 -14.83 0.23 18.57
N VAL A 31 -15.91 -0.46 19.00
CA VAL A 31 -17.18 -0.50 18.25
C VAL A 31 -18.26 0.30 18.96
N ALA A 32 -18.63 1.44 18.37
CA ALA A 32 -19.72 2.28 18.86
C ALA A 32 -21.09 1.63 18.62
N LEU A 33 -22.07 1.95 19.47
CA LEU A 33 -23.45 1.45 19.38
C LEU A 33 -24.09 1.70 17.99
N ASP A 34 -23.76 2.81 17.34
CA ASP A 34 -24.30 3.13 16.02
C ASP A 34 -23.81 2.17 14.93
N ILE A 35 -22.61 1.60 15.09
CA ILE A 35 -22.11 0.54 14.21
C ILE A 35 -22.93 -0.73 14.40
N TRP A 36 -23.24 -1.12 15.63
CA TRP A 36 -24.11 -2.28 15.90
C TRP A 36 -25.51 -2.12 15.31
N ARG A 37 -26.09 -0.92 15.42
CA ARG A 37 -27.37 -0.60 14.77
C ARG A 37 -27.30 -0.71 13.26
N LEU A 38 -26.20 -0.27 12.67
CA LEU A 38 -25.96 -0.37 11.23
C LEU A 38 -25.82 -1.84 10.80
N ILE A 39 -25.02 -2.63 11.52
CA ILE A 39 -24.88 -4.07 11.26
C ILE A 39 -26.25 -4.74 11.36
N ALA A 40 -27.01 -4.55 12.45
CA ALA A 40 -28.34 -5.13 12.63
C ALA A 40 -29.31 -4.79 11.50
N ARG A 41 -29.29 -3.55 11.01
CA ARG A 41 -30.14 -3.10 9.91
C ARG A 41 -29.87 -3.82 8.60
N TYR A 42 -28.61 -4.18 8.35
CA TYR A 42 -28.16 -4.71 7.06
C TYR A 42 -27.79 -6.19 7.11
N TRP A 43 -27.67 -6.77 8.31
CA TRP A 43 -27.29 -8.16 8.53
C TRP A 43 -28.23 -9.11 7.81
N ASP A 44 -29.54 -9.02 8.07
CA ASP A 44 -30.50 -9.92 7.44
C ASP A 44 -30.57 -9.77 5.93
N LYS A 45 -30.27 -8.57 5.41
CA LYS A 45 -30.29 -8.27 3.97
C LYS A 45 -29.09 -8.88 3.24
N TYR A 46 -27.92 -8.92 3.87
CA TYR A 46 -26.67 -9.27 3.19
C TYR A 46 -25.94 -10.48 3.79
N LYS A 47 -26.41 -11.05 4.91
CA LYS A 47 -25.76 -12.19 5.59
C LYS A 47 -25.52 -13.38 4.67
N GLN A 48 -26.44 -13.64 3.74
CA GLN A 48 -26.30 -14.74 2.77
C GLN A 48 -25.10 -14.53 1.83
N ASN A 49 -24.81 -13.29 1.45
CA ASN A 49 -23.65 -12.95 0.63
C ASN A 49 -22.35 -13.02 1.45
N TYR A 50 -22.38 -12.64 2.73
CA TYR A 50 -21.22 -12.70 3.61
C TYR A 50 -20.85 -14.12 4.08
N LEU A 51 -21.84 -15.00 4.28
CA LEU A 51 -21.64 -16.33 4.86
C LEU A 51 -21.34 -17.43 3.83
N HIS A 52 -21.71 -17.23 2.56
CA HIS A 52 -21.62 -18.28 1.53
C HIS A 52 -20.65 -17.98 0.39
N GLN A 53 -19.99 -16.81 0.40
CA GLN A 53 -18.97 -16.49 -0.59
C GLN A 53 -17.58 -16.50 0.06
N GLN A 54 -16.70 -17.38 -0.44
CA GLN A 54 -15.29 -17.46 -0.01
C GLN A 54 -14.48 -16.22 -0.41
N GLU A 55 -15.02 -15.40 -1.31
CA GLU A 55 -14.50 -14.11 -1.71
C GLU A 55 -15.62 -13.08 -1.52
N LEU A 56 -15.32 -11.90 -0.95
CA LEU A 56 -16.26 -10.78 -0.86
C LEU A 56 -16.53 -10.22 -2.27
N TYR A 57 -17.29 -10.97 -3.07
CA TYR A 57 -17.76 -10.56 -4.38
C TYR A 57 -19.04 -9.76 -4.18
N PHE A 58 -18.91 -8.43 -4.14
CA PHE A 58 -20.02 -7.61 -4.57
C PHE A 58 -20.20 -7.91 -6.05
N THR A 59 -21.17 -8.76 -6.38
CA THR A 59 -21.58 -9.01 -7.77
C THR A 59 -21.82 -7.65 -8.42
N ASP A 60 -21.00 -7.31 -9.42
CA ASP A 60 -21.31 -6.27 -10.40
C ASP A 60 -22.42 -6.80 -11.35
N GLY A 61 -23.47 -7.36 -10.76
CA GLY A 61 -24.68 -7.71 -11.49
C GLY A 61 -25.39 -6.41 -11.91
N PRO A 62 -26.00 -6.36 -13.10
CA PRO A 62 -26.76 -5.20 -13.55
C PRO A 62 -28.13 -5.15 -12.84
N GLU A 63 -28.14 -5.26 -11.52
CA GLU A 63 -29.33 -5.06 -10.70
C GLU A 63 -29.32 -3.62 -10.18
N GLY A 64 -29.85 -2.73 -11.02
CA GLY A 64 -30.15 -1.35 -10.64
C GLY A 64 -29.66 -0.30 -11.60
N ASP A 65 -30.00 -0.41 -12.89
CA ASP A 65 -30.20 0.81 -13.67
C ASP A 65 -31.20 1.69 -12.91
N SER A 66 -30.84 2.97 -12.70
CA SER A 66 -31.55 4.00 -11.91
C SER A 66 -31.25 4.07 -10.40
N THR A 67 -30.01 4.43 -10.05
CA THR A 67 -29.71 5.54 -9.11
C THR A 67 -28.23 5.98 -9.18
N LEU A 68 -27.62 5.90 -10.37
CA LEU A 68 -26.32 6.55 -10.66
C LEU A 68 -26.51 8.08 -10.80
N SER A 69 -27.20 8.71 -9.86
CA SER A 69 -26.95 10.12 -9.57
C SER A 69 -25.59 10.15 -8.90
N ALA A 70 -24.53 10.36 -9.70
CA ALA A 70 -23.12 10.32 -9.32
C ALA A 70 -22.86 11.11 -8.04
N SER A 71 -22.93 10.44 -6.89
CA SER A 71 -22.74 11.14 -5.62
C SER A 71 -21.29 11.62 -5.58
N LYS A 72 -21.05 12.74 -4.90
CA LYS A 72 -19.69 13.24 -4.64
C LYS A 72 -18.77 12.11 -4.16
N TRP A 73 -19.30 11.23 -3.32
CA TRP A 73 -18.59 10.09 -2.75
C TRP A 73 -18.27 8.99 -3.77
N ASP A 74 -19.09 8.76 -4.78
CA ASP A 74 -18.77 7.81 -5.86
C ASP A 74 -17.59 8.29 -6.67
N GLN A 75 -17.55 9.59 -6.98
CA GLN A 75 -16.43 10.20 -7.69
C GLN A 75 -15.15 10.18 -6.85
N VAL A 76 -15.26 10.45 -5.54
CA VAL A 76 -14.12 10.31 -4.62
C VAL A 76 -13.63 8.86 -4.55
N ARG A 77 -14.53 7.88 -4.39
CA ARG A 77 -14.17 6.44 -4.36
C ARG A 77 -13.48 5.99 -5.65
N ALA A 78 -13.92 6.53 -6.78
CA ALA A 78 -13.32 6.28 -8.08
C ALA A 78 -11.90 6.85 -8.19
N LEU A 79 -11.67 8.08 -7.73
CA LEU A 79 -10.35 8.69 -7.67
C LEU A 79 -9.39 7.93 -6.76
N LEU A 80 -9.88 7.38 -5.65
CA LEU A 80 -9.08 6.57 -4.73
C LEU A 80 -8.56 5.26 -5.34
N GLN A 81 -9.09 4.84 -6.49
CA GLN A 81 -8.53 3.74 -7.26
C GLN A 81 -7.18 4.11 -7.92
N ILE A 82 -6.88 5.40 -8.09
CA ILE A 82 -5.57 5.86 -8.59
C ILE A 82 -4.52 5.64 -7.50
N TYR A 83 -3.44 4.94 -7.86
CA TYR A 83 -2.33 4.71 -6.95
C TYR A 83 -1.72 6.02 -6.43
N GLY A 84 -1.52 6.13 -5.12
CA GLY A 84 -0.99 7.31 -4.44
C GLY A 84 -1.99 8.45 -4.22
N MET A 85 -3.25 8.31 -4.64
CA MET A 85 -4.30 9.30 -4.38
C MET A 85 -4.75 9.28 -2.93
N LYS A 86 -4.63 10.41 -2.23
CA LYS A 86 -5.13 10.57 -0.86
C LYS A 86 -6.60 11.02 -0.84
N PRO A 87 -7.36 10.71 0.23
CA PRO A 87 -8.75 11.18 0.37
C PRO A 87 -8.91 12.69 0.25
N SER A 88 -7.99 13.48 0.81
CA SER A 88 -8.01 14.95 0.70
C SER A 88 -7.85 15.44 -0.74
N GLN A 89 -6.92 14.84 -1.49
CA GLN A 89 -6.67 15.17 -2.90
C GLN A 89 -7.87 14.80 -3.78
N ALA A 90 -8.44 13.61 -3.54
CA ALA A 90 -9.62 13.14 -4.25
C ALA A 90 -10.82 14.05 -3.99
N MET A 91 -11.06 14.42 -2.72
CA MET A 91 -12.14 15.33 -2.34
C MET A 91 -11.98 16.70 -3.01
N TRP A 92 -10.77 17.26 -2.97
CA TRP A 92 -10.48 18.54 -3.59
C TRP A 92 -10.75 18.54 -5.10
N LEU A 93 -10.32 17.48 -5.81
CA LEU A 93 -10.56 17.34 -7.26
C LEU A 93 -12.05 17.32 -7.62
N VAL A 94 -12.88 16.70 -6.78
CA VAL A 94 -14.33 16.65 -6.98
C VAL A 94 -14.98 17.99 -6.65
N GLU A 95 -14.52 18.69 -5.60
CA GLU A 95 -15.06 19.99 -5.19
C GLU A 95 -14.81 21.10 -6.22
N GLN A 96 -13.66 21.07 -6.91
CA GLN A 96 -13.33 22.07 -7.94
C GLN A 96 -14.19 21.96 -9.21
N ARG A 97 -14.96 20.87 -9.38
CA ARG A 97 -15.71 20.57 -10.61
C ARG A 97 -17.20 20.93 -10.56
N CYS A 98 -17.65 21.69 -9.55
CA CYS A 98 -18.99 22.32 -9.48
C CYS A 98 -20.14 21.57 -10.18
N GLY A 99 -20.34 20.28 -9.86
CA GLY A 99 -21.49 19.50 -10.31
C GLY A 99 -21.30 18.67 -11.58
N ASP A 100 -20.21 18.82 -12.32
CA ASP A 100 -19.90 17.97 -13.48
C ASP A 100 -19.34 16.60 -13.04
N GLN A 101 -19.73 15.53 -13.75
CA GLN A 101 -19.17 14.19 -13.53
C GLN A 101 -17.69 14.17 -13.94
N LEU A 102 -16.81 13.85 -12.99
CA LEU A 102 -15.38 13.78 -13.23
C LEU A 102 -15.01 12.49 -13.99
N ASP A 103 -14.55 12.65 -15.23
CA ASP A 103 -13.93 11.58 -15.99
C ASP A 103 -12.48 11.36 -15.54
N VAL A 104 -12.28 10.35 -14.67
CA VAL A 104 -10.96 9.97 -14.15
C VAL A 104 -9.95 9.70 -15.27
N SER A 105 -10.40 9.15 -16.39
CA SER A 105 -9.52 8.82 -17.52
C SER A 105 -8.99 10.06 -18.23
N LYS A 106 -9.60 11.23 -18.05
CA LYS A 106 -9.21 12.51 -18.66
C LYS A 106 -8.48 13.46 -17.71
N LEU A 107 -8.10 13.00 -16.52
CA LEU A 107 -7.32 13.81 -15.58
C LEU A 107 -5.98 14.21 -16.20
N THR A 108 -5.66 15.50 -16.06
CA THR A 108 -4.45 16.12 -16.58
C THR A 108 -3.42 16.34 -15.47
N ASP A 109 -2.15 16.44 -15.85
CA ASP A 109 -1.06 16.78 -14.93
C ASP A 109 -1.29 18.10 -14.19
N LYS A 110 -1.90 19.09 -14.85
CA LYS A 110 -2.27 20.37 -14.22
C LYS A 110 -3.23 20.17 -13.05
N GLN A 111 -4.22 19.29 -13.20
CA GLN A 111 -5.16 18.98 -12.13
C GLN A 111 -4.49 18.21 -10.99
N PHE A 112 -3.58 17.28 -11.29
CA PHE A 112 -2.80 16.59 -10.26
C PHE A 112 -1.89 17.54 -9.49
N HIS A 113 -1.18 18.45 -10.17
CA HIS A 113 -0.33 19.44 -9.50
C HIS A 113 -1.15 20.38 -8.60
N ALA A 114 -2.34 20.79 -9.05
CA ALA A 114 -3.20 21.64 -8.25
C ALA A 114 -3.74 20.92 -7.00
N ALA A 115 -4.14 19.65 -7.14
CA ALA A 115 -4.59 18.81 -6.03
C ALA A 115 -3.47 18.39 -5.07
N ALA A 116 -2.23 18.34 -5.56
CA ALA A 116 -1.07 17.94 -4.79
C ALA A 116 -0.63 18.99 -3.75
N HIS A 117 -1.19 20.21 -3.75
CA HIS A 117 -0.95 21.26 -2.75
C HIS A 117 0.51 21.43 -2.32
N GLY A 118 1.44 21.41 -3.29
CA GLY A 118 2.87 21.61 -3.02
C GLY A 118 3.67 20.34 -2.71
N LEU A 119 3.08 19.14 -2.83
CA LEU A 119 3.86 17.90 -2.80
C LEU A 119 4.89 17.87 -3.94
N PRO A 120 6.09 17.30 -3.70
CA PRO A 120 7.22 17.39 -4.62
C PRO A 120 7.06 16.58 -5.90
N SER A 121 6.16 15.59 -5.94
CA SER A 121 5.98 14.73 -7.11
C SER A 121 4.54 14.24 -7.28
N ILE A 122 4.09 14.20 -8.54
CA ILE A 122 2.82 13.58 -8.96
C ILE A 122 3.03 12.27 -9.71
N GLU A 123 4.27 11.76 -9.77
CA GLU A 123 4.63 10.56 -10.56
C GLU A 123 3.83 9.32 -10.14
N GLN A 124 3.57 9.15 -8.83
CA GLN A 124 2.76 8.04 -8.34
C GLN A 124 1.32 8.07 -8.91
N LEU A 125 0.74 9.27 -9.04
CA LEU A 125 -0.59 9.47 -9.63
C LEU A 125 -0.58 9.17 -11.13
N ARG A 126 0.49 9.57 -11.83
CA ARG A 126 0.69 9.25 -13.26
C ARG A 126 0.79 7.74 -13.49
N VAL A 127 1.57 7.02 -12.67
CA VAL A 127 1.66 5.55 -12.72
C VAL A 127 0.30 4.91 -12.44
N GLY A 128 -0.40 5.37 -11.39
CA GLY A 128 -1.72 4.87 -11.03
C GLY A 128 -2.74 5.04 -12.15
N LEU A 129 -2.78 6.21 -12.77
CA LEU A 129 -3.69 6.48 -13.89
C LEU A 129 -3.34 5.65 -15.12
N ALA A 130 -2.05 5.49 -15.43
CA ALA A 130 -1.61 4.62 -16.52
C ALA A 130 -2.02 3.16 -16.28
N TYR A 131 -1.91 2.67 -15.04
CA TYR A 131 -2.31 1.31 -14.67
C TYR A 131 -3.82 1.08 -14.79
N LEU A 132 -4.65 2.06 -14.43
CA LEU A 132 -6.10 1.96 -14.65
C LEU A 132 -6.43 1.93 -16.15
N ARG A 133 -5.74 2.74 -16.97
CA ARG A 133 -5.96 2.80 -18.43
C ARG A 133 -5.52 1.52 -19.16
N SER A 134 -4.39 0.92 -18.78
CA SER A 134 -3.88 -0.30 -19.45
C SER A 134 -4.85 -1.48 -19.37
N ASN A 135 -5.66 -1.54 -18.31
CA ASN A 135 -6.67 -2.58 -18.13
C ASN A 135 -8.01 -2.26 -18.81
N ALA A 136 -8.25 -1.02 -19.24
CA ALA A 136 -9.42 -0.68 -20.04
C ALA A 136 -9.29 -1.15 -21.49
N ALA A 137 -8.06 -1.13 -22.04
CA ALA A 137 -7.78 -1.50 -23.42
C ALA A 137 -7.80 -3.03 -23.69
N SER A 138 -7.55 -3.87 -22.68
CA SER A 138 -7.51 -5.33 -22.84
C SER A 138 -8.88 -6.01 -22.87
N SER A 139 -9.95 -5.26 -22.62
CA SER A 139 -11.33 -5.77 -22.50
C SER A 139 -12.30 -5.24 -23.54
N SER A 140 -11.85 -4.33 -24.42
CA SER A 140 -12.70 -3.79 -25.48
C SER A 140 -12.73 -4.78 -26.64
N THR A 141 -13.49 -5.87 -26.47
CA THR A 141 -14.11 -6.54 -27.63
C THR A 141 -15.09 -5.56 -28.25
N LEU A 142 -15.07 -5.48 -29.59
CA LEU A 142 -15.93 -4.66 -30.43
C LEU A 142 -17.40 -4.73 -29.98
N ASP A 143 -17.94 -3.61 -29.50
CA ASP A 143 -19.26 -3.06 -29.83
C ASP A 143 -19.66 -1.98 -28.79
N GLU A 144 -20.19 -0.88 -29.31
CA GLU A 144 -20.82 0.28 -28.66
C GLU A 144 -20.68 0.41 -27.14
N ALA A 145 -19.69 1.19 -26.68
CA ALA A 145 -19.49 1.46 -25.25
C ALA A 145 -20.49 2.50 -24.72
N PRO A 146 -21.31 2.19 -23.69
CA PRO A 146 -21.82 3.21 -22.79
C PRO A 146 -20.67 3.78 -21.95
N ALA A 147 -20.89 4.95 -21.35
CA ALA A 147 -19.93 5.78 -20.59
C ALA A 147 -18.90 4.99 -19.76
N PRO A 148 -17.67 5.51 -19.56
CA PRO A 148 -16.59 4.76 -18.93
C PRO A 148 -16.96 4.40 -17.48
N VAL A 149 -17.46 3.19 -17.29
CA VAL A 149 -17.66 2.60 -15.97
C VAL A 149 -16.29 2.52 -15.31
N LEU A 150 -16.16 3.25 -14.21
CA LEU A 150 -14.92 3.38 -13.47
C LEU A 150 -14.46 2.01 -12.98
N ARG A 151 -13.39 1.50 -13.59
CA ARG A 151 -12.84 0.20 -13.23
C ARG A 151 -12.06 0.29 -11.94
N ARG A 152 -12.37 -0.63 -11.02
CA ARG A 152 -11.59 -0.85 -9.80
C ARG A 152 -10.13 -1.12 -10.19
N ARG A 153 -9.20 -0.71 -9.33
CA ARG A 153 -7.79 -1.08 -9.51
C ARG A 153 -7.70 -2.61 -9.55
N PRO A 154 -6.98 -3.19 -10.53
CA PRO A 154 -6.81 -4.64 -10.55
C PRO A 154 -6.18 -5.14 -9.26
N MET A 155 -6.58 -6.34 -8.86
CA MET A 155 -6.04 -7.05 -7.72
C MET A 155 -5.61 -8.43 -8.18
N ILE A 156 -4.56 -8.95 -7.55
CA ILE A 156 -4.14 -10.34 -7.71
C ILE A 156 -4.24 -11.05 -6.36
N SER A 157 -4.38 -12.38 -6.41
CA SER A 157 -4.36 -13.19 -5.20
C SER A 157 -2.99 -13.14 -4.52
N GLN A 158 -2.96 -13.42 -3.23
CA GLN A 158 -1.72 -13.51 -2.46
C GLN A 158 -0.74 -14.53 -3.05
N GLN A 159 -1.23 -15.66 -3.58
CA GLN A 159 -0.42 -16.68 -4.22
C GLN A 159 0.27 -16.17 -5.50
N ASP A 160 -0.45 -15.38 -6.28
CA ASP A 160 0.10 -14.72 -7.47
C ASP A 160 1.10 -13.64 -7.09
N GLY A 161 0.82 -12.87 -6.03
CA GLY A 161 1.75 -11.94 -5.42
C GLY A 161 3.06 -12.59 -5.00
N LYS A 162 2.98 -13.75 -4.35
CA LYS A 162 4.15 -14.54 -3.94
C LYS A 162 4.97 -15.01 -5.14
N THR A 163 4.32 -15.40 -6.22
CA THR A 163 5.02 -15.82 -7.46
C THR A 163 5.72 -14.63 -8.11
N ALA A 164 5.06 -13.47 -8.23
CA ALA A 164 5.66 -12.25 -8.74
C ALA A 164 6.85 -11.77 -7.89
N PHE A 165 6.68 -11.76 -6.56
CA PHE A 165 7.74 -11.43 -5.61
C PHE A 165 8.94 -12.38 -5.72
N ASN A 166 8.71 -13.69 -5.76
CA ASN A 166 9.79 -14.67 -5.88
C ASN A 166 10.58 -14.52 -7.17
N ALA A 167 9.93 -14.16 -8.29
CA ALA A 167 10.62 -13.86 -9.54
C ALA A 167 11.59 -12.67 -9.37
N ILE A 168 11.13 -11.58 -8.75
CA ILE A 168 11.96 -10.40 -8.42
C ILE A 168 13.13 -10.81 -7.53
N LEU A 169 12.86 -11.52 -6.43
CA LEU A 169 13.86 -12.00 -5.47
C LEU A 169 14.94 -12.84 -6.16
N ILE A 170 14.56 -13.83 -6.98
CA ILE A 170 15.51 -14.71 -7.68
C ILE A 170 16.44 -13.90 -8.58
N HIS A 171 15.90 -12.93 -9.33
CA HIS A 171 16.71 -12.13 -10.24
C HIS A 171 17.65 -11.17 -9.51
N LEU A 172 17.20 -10.56 -8.40
CA LEU A 172 18.05 -9.71 -7.58
C LEU A 172 19.15 -10.50 -6.86
N LYS A 173 18.83 -11.69 -6.32
CA LYS A 173 19.83 -12.59 -5.72
C LYS A 173 20.87 -13.11 -6.71
N LYS A 174 20.49 -13.29 -7.98
CA LYS A 174 21.45 -13.63 -9.05
C LYS A 174 22.37 -12.47 -9.40
N TRP A 175 21.87 -11.23 -9.28
CA TRP A 175 22.66 -10.04 -9.54
C TRP A 175 23.64 -9.73 -8.40
N ASN A 176 23.19 -9.86 -7.16
CA ASN A 176 24.01 -9.70 -5.96
C ASN A 176 23.47 -10.63 -4.86
N GLU A 177 24.27 -11.60 -4.41
CA GLU A 177 23.82 -12.63 -3.46
C GLU A 177 23.54 -12.07 -2.05
N ASP A 178 24.18 -10.95 -1.70
CA ASP A 178 24.12 -10.33 -0.38
C ASP A 178 22.94 -9.35 -0.22
N VAL A 179 22.24 -9.00 -1.30
CA VAL A 179 21.04 -8.14 -1.19
C VAL A 179 19.94 -8.86 -0.45
N GLN A 180 19.24 -8.15 0.43
CA GLN A 180 18.04 -8.67 1.08
C GLN A 180 16.82 -8.05 0.42
N VAL A 181 15.80 -8.85 0.13
CA VAL A 181 14.59 -8.40 -0.57
C VAL A 181 13.40 -8.76 0.28
N PHE A 182 12.57 -7.79 0.59
CA PHE A 182 11.44 -7.91 1.49
C PHE A 182 10.14 -7.52 0.78
N PRO A 183 9.06 -8.30 0.92
CA PRO A 183 7.74 -7.80 0.62
C PRO A 183 7.32 -6.80 1.69
N CYS A 184 6.59 -5.76 1.30
CA CYS A 184 6.07 -4.74 2.21
C CYS A 184 4.55 -4.59 2.03
N GLY A 185 3.99 -3.53 2.62
CA GLY A 185 2.59 -3.20 2.49
C GLY A 185 1.65 -4.30 2.98
N SER A 186 0.44 -4.31 2.43
CA SER A 186 -0.58 -5.30 2.79
C SER A 186 -0.19 -6.73 2.47
N PHE A 187 0.70 -6.94 1.49
CA PHE A 187 1.21 -8.27 1.14
C PHE A 187 1.95 -8.91 2.32
N SER A 188 2.87 -8.16 2.93
CA SER A 188 3.63 -8.62 4.11
C SER A 188 2.72 -8.87 5.32
N ARG A 189 1.65 -8.07 5.46
CA ARG A 189 0.66 -8.21 6.54
C ARG A 189 -0.40 -9.30 6.31
N GLY A 190 -0.26 -10.11 5.25
CA GLY A 190 -1.13 -11.27 5.03
C GLY A 190 -2.43 -11.00 4.28
N ALA A 191 -2.53 -9.89 3.52
CA ALA A 191 -3.73 -9.64 2.72
C ALA A 191 -3.95 -10.74 1.66
N ALA A 192 -5.19 -11.24 1.58
CA ALA A 192 -5.59 -12.25 0.61
C ALA A 192 -5.50 -11.75 -0.85
N PHE A 193 -5.67 -10.45 -1.05
CA PHE A 193 -5.57 -9.79 -2.35
C PHE A 193 -4.66 -8.57 -2.26
N ILE A 194 -3.88 -8.34 -3.31
CA ILE A 194 -2.95 -7.22 -3.39
C ILE A 194 -3.18 -6.45 -4.69
N SER A 195 -3.20 -5.12 -4.57
CA SER A 195 -3.39 -4.21 -5.71
C SER A 195 -2.10 -3.50 -6.13
N VAL A 196 -1.10 -3.53 -5.25
CA VAL A 196 0.25 -3.03 -5.43
C VAL A 196 1.19 -4.06 -4.81
N LEU A 197 2.27 -4.39 -5.51
CA LEU A 197 3.34 -5.20 -5.00
C LEU A 197 4.44 -4.26 -4.47
N ASP A 198 4.45 -4.05 -3.16
CA ASP A 198 5.48 -3.27 -2.48
C ASP A 198 6.72 -4.14 -2.24
N VAL A 199 7.87 -3.73 -2.77
CA VAL A 199 9.15 -4.43 -2.61
C VAL A 199 10.20 -3.48 -2.08
N LEU A 200 10.85 -3.89 -0.99
CA LEU A 200 12.02 -3.22 -0.46
C LEU A 200 13.27 -4.06 -0.70
N VAL A 201 14.32 -3.42 -1.21
CA VAL A 201 15.64 -4.04 -1.43
C VAL A 201 16.63 -3.35 -0.50
N ALA A 202 17.16 -4.12 0.45
CA ALA A 202 18.28 -3.70 1.29
C ALA A 202 19.59 -4.11 0.61
N VAL A 203 20.36 -3.12 0.16
CA VAL A 203 21.66 -3.36 -0.48
C VAL A 203 22.75 -3.25 0.59
N PRO A 204 23.67 -4.22 0.71
CA PRO A 204 24.74 -4.15 1.70
C PRO A 204 25.70 -3.00 1.40
N ILE A 205 26.24 -2.37 2.45
CA ILE A 205 27.32 -1.40 2.31
C ILE A 205 28.63 -2.17 2.11
N ILE A 206 29.26 -2.01 0.95
CA ILE A 206 30.60 -2.55 0.70
C ILE A 206 31.60 -1.61 1.37
N LYS A 207 32.31 -2.11 2.40
CA LYS A 207 33.25 -1.34 3.24
C LYS A 207 34.41 -0.63 2.50
N SER A 208 34.55 -0.84 1.18
CA SER A 208 35.56 -0.15 0.36
C SER A 208 35.19 1.28 -0.01
N ASP A 209 33.89 1.65 0.05
CA ASP A 209 33.44 3.01 -0.22
C ASP A 209 33.49 3.81 1.09
N SER A 210 34.67 4.37 1.39
CA SER A 210 34.95 5.21 2.56
C SER A 210 34.25 6.59 2.55
N ALA A 211 33.31 6.80 1.64
CA ALA A 211 32.46 7.98 1.62
C ALA A 211 31.19 7.68 2.43
N SER A 212 30.91 8.53 3.42
CA SER A 212 29.62 8.55 4.12
C SER A 212 28.47 8.45 3.10
N PRO A 213 27.56 7.47 3.23
CA PRO A 213 26.49 7.25 2.26
C PRO A 213 25.66 8.53 2.12
N GLY A 214 25.76 9.14 0.95
CA GLY A 214 25.05 10.38 0.61
C GLY A 214 23.92 10.11 -0.39
N VAL A 215 23.12 11.14 -0.64
CA VAL A 215 21.97 11.11 -1.57
C VAL A 215 22.36 10.62 -2.98
N GLU A 216 23.60 10.91 -3.43
CA GLU A 216 24.11 10.44 -4.72
C GLU A 216 24.37 8.93 -4.75
N THR A 217 24.90 8.38 -3.65
CA THR A 217 25.13 6.93 -3.47
C THR A 217 23.81 6.16 -3.48
N ASP A 218 22.81 6.67 -2.76
CA ASP A 218 21.46 6.11 -2.71
C ASP A 218 20.80 6.09 -4.10
N THR A 219 20.94 7.19 -4.85
CA THR A 219 20.37 7.30 -6.20
C THR A 219 21.04 6.34 -7.18
N LYS A 220 22.37 6.20 -7.12
CA LYS A 220 23.12 5.25 -7.93
C LYS A 220 22.71 3.81 -7.61
N CYS A 221 22.58 3.48 -6.33
CA CYS A 221 22.13 2.16 -5.89
C CYS A 221 20.76 1.78 -6.45
N PHE A 222 19.80 2.72 -6.35
CA PHE A 222 18.48 2.54 -6.92
C PHE A 222 18.55 2.26 -8.43
N GLN A 223 19.38 3.01 -9.17
CA GLN A 223 19.59 2.79 -10.60
C GLN A 223 20.20 1.42 -10.91
N ASP A 224 21.13 0.94 -10.10
CA ASP A 224 21.76 -0.39 -10.28
C ASP A 224 20.74 -1.52 -10.09
N VAL A 225 19.88 -1.43 -9.07
CA VAL A 225 18.76 -2.38 -8.85
C VAL A 225 17.78 -2.36 -10.02
N VAL A 226 17.42 -1.16 -10.52
CA VAL A 226 16.55 -1.01 -11.69
C VAL A 226 17.19 -1.61 -12.94
N ALA A 227 18.49 -1.41 -13.15
CA ALA A 227 19.23 -1.97 -14.27
C ALA A 227 19.26 -3.51 -14.22
N ALA A 228 19.43 -4.08 -13.02
CA ALA A 228 19.36 -5.54 -12.82
C ALA A 228 17.96 -6.09 -13.18
N LEU A 229 16.90 -5.47 -12.70
CA LEU A 229 15.51 -5.88 -13.02
C LEU A 229 15.15 -5.67 -14.49
N THR A 230 15.70 -4.63 -15.12
CA THR A 230 15.53 -4.37 -16.56
C THR A 230 16.25 -5.42 -17.40
N THR A 231 17.47 -5.79 -17.02
CA THR A 231 18.26 -6.85 -17.68
C THR A 231 17.56 -8.20 -17.56
N ALA A 232 16.95 -8.48 -16.40
CA ALA A 232 16.13 -9.65 -16.16
C ALA A 232 14.77 -9.64 -16.88
N LYS A 233 14.42 -8.54 -17.57
CA LYS A 233 13.12 -8.33 -18.24
C LYS A 233 11.91 -8.38 -17.29
N VAL A 234 12.14 -8.17 -16.00
CA VAL A 234 11.07 -7.99 -15.01
C VAL A 234 10.45 -6.61 -15.17
N VAL A 235 11.30 -5.60 -15.33
CA VAL A 235 10.90 -4.21 -15.59
C VAL A 235 11.21 -3.89 -17.05
N GLN A 236 10.29 -3.20 -17.73
CA GLN A 236 10.54 -2.73 -19.09
C GLN A 236 11.47 -1.51 -19.07
N LYS A 237 12.39 -1.42 -20.03
CA LYS A 237 13.34 -0.32 -20.11
C LYS A 237 12.60 1.03 -20.17
N GLY A 238 12.91 1.93 -19.24
CA GLY A 238 12.31 3.26 -19.16
C GLY A 238 10.88 3.29 -18.61
N SER A 239 10.32 2.17 -18.11
CA SER A 239 8.97 2.15 -17.54
C SER A 239 8.90 2.60 -16.09
N ILE A 240 10.03 2.59 -15.37
CA ILE A 240 10.06 3.05 -13.98
C ILE A 240 9.95 4.56 -13.87
N ARG A 241 8.97 5.02 -13.10
CA ARG A 241 8.82 6.42 -12.72
C ARG A 241 9.43 6.62 -11.35
N GLN A 242 10.43 7.48 -11.29
CA GLN A 242 11.14 7.78 -10.06
C GLN A 242 10.26 8.66 -9.16
N LEU A 243 9.98 8.19 -7.94
CA LEU A 243 9.18 8.90 -6.94
C LEU A 243 10.09 9.70 -5.99
N SER A 244 11.29 9.20 -5.74
CA SER A 244 12.37 9.85 -4.97
C SER A 244 13.72 9.24 -5.39
N GLY A 245 14.84 9.66 -4.79
CA GLY A 245 16.17 9.07 -5.07
C GLY A 245 16.21 7.55 -4.89
N THR A 246 15.44 7.02 -3.95
CA THR A 246 15.46 5.63 -3.46
C THR A 246 14.19 4.85 -3.78
N ARG A 247 13.21 5.45 -4.46
CA ARG A 247 11.90 4.83 -4.72
C ARG A 247 11.41 5.09 -6.12
N GLY A 248 10.82 4.08 -6.75
CA GLY A 248 10.14 4.22 -8.03
C GLY A 248 8.99 3.25 -8.16
N ALA A 249 8.08 3.55 -9.08
CA ALA A 249 6.93 2.70 -9.37
C ALA A 249 6.77 2.48 -10.87
N CYS A 250 6.25 1.31 -11.24
CA CYS A 250 5.89 0.98 -12.62
C CYS A 250 4.81 -0.10 -12.68
N VAL A 251 4.28 -0.29 -13.88
CA VAL A 251 3.44 -1.44 -14.20
C VAL A 251 4.34 -2.50 -14.83
N ILE A 252 4.32 -3.71 -14.26
CA ILE A 252 5.05 -4.87 -14.78
C ILE A 252 4.07 -5.89 -15.39
N PRO A 253 4.41 -6.54 -16.50
CA PRO A 253 3.62 -7.64 -17.04
C PRO A 253 3.71 -8.85 -16.11
N PHE A 254 2.59 -9.53 -15.87
CA PHE A 254 2.56 -10.74 -15.05
C PHE A 254 1.47 -11.69 -15.55
N LYS A 255 1.87 -12.88 -16.01
CA LYS A 255 1.00 -13.85 -16.68
C LYS A 255 0.19 -13.15 -17.79
N ASN A 256 -1.13 -13.27 -17.77
CA ASN A 256 -2.07 -12.65 -18.71
C ASN A 256 -2.56 -11.26 -18.22
N SER A 257 -1.88 -10.67 -17.24
CA SER A 257 -2.29 -9.46 -16.54
C SER A 257 -1.11 -8.50 -16.33
N SER A 258 -1.29 -7.49 -15.48
CA SER A 258 -0.23 -6.58 -15.07
C SER A 258 -0.35 -6.25 -13.60
N ILE A 259 0.78 -6.00 -12.95
CA ILE A 259 0.88 -5.65 -11.52
C ILE A 259 1.52 -4.27 -11.40
N LEU A 260 1.04 -3.45 -10.48
CA LEU A 260 1.75 -2.23 -10.08
C LEU A 260 2.85 -2.59 -9.08
N LEU A 261 4.12 -2.38 -9.45
CA LEU A 261 5.28 -2.55 -8.60
C LEU A 261 5.64 -1.19 -7.97
N ASP A 262 5.80 -1.17 -6.65
CA ASP A 262 6.40 -0.04 -5.91
C ASP A 262 7.70 -0.50 -5.26
N LEU A 263 8.82 -0.11 -5.89
CA LEU A 263 10.18 -0.52 -5.56
C LEU A 263 10.86 0.53 -4.70
N LYS A 264 11.45 0.08 -3.59
CA LYS A 264 12.17 0.88 -2.61
C LYS A 264 13.58 0.29 -2.42
N VAL A 265 14.62 1.10 -2.44
CA VAL A 265 16.01 0.64 -2.34
C VAL A 265 16.73 1.48 -1.30
N TYR A 266 17.29 0.83 -0.28
CA TYR A 266 17.99 1.49 0.81
C TYR A 266 19.18 0.65 1.30
N TYR A 267 20.15 1.30 1.93
CA TYR A 267 21.23 0.64 2.66
C TYR A 267 20.87 0.45 4.15
N PRO A 268 21.36 -0.59 4.84
CA PRO A 268 21.34 -0.62 6.30
C PRO A 268 22.13 0.58 6.88
N PRO A 269 21.71 1.15 8.03
CA PRO A 269 20.56 0.76 8.85
C PRO A 269 19.22 1.31 8.34
N ARG A 270 19.23 2.25 7.38
CA ARG A 270 18.05 2.93 6.83
C ARG A 270 17.00 1.97 6.26
N SER A 271 17.44 0.86 5.68
CA SER A 271 16.56 -0.19 5.17
C SER A 271 15.66 -0.80 6.25
N TRP A 272 16.10 -0.88 7.50
CA TRP A 272 15.31 -1.44 8.60
C TRP A 272 14.18 -0.51 9.02
N LEU A 273 14.45 0.79 9.09
CA LEU A 273 13.41 1.80 9.33
C LEU A 273 12.43 1.87 8.16
N ALA A 274 12.94 1.75 6.94
CA ALA A 274 12.11 1.70 5.74
C ALA A 274 11.21 0.45 5.73
N LEU A 275 11.72 -0.71 6.17
CA LEU A 275 10.94 -1.93 6.26
C LEU A 275 9.76 -1.76 7.21
N LEU A 276 9.96 -1.16 8.38
CA LEU A 276 8.89 -0.87 9.33
C LEU A 276 7.87 0.12 8.75
N TYR A 277 8.37 1.23 8.19
CA TYR A 277 7.53 2.29 7.62
C TYR A 277 6.66 1.79 6.45
N PHE A 278 7.24 1.06 5.50
CA PHE A 278 6.52 0.61 4.30
C PHE A 278 5.73 -0.68 4.52
N THR A 279 6.01 -1.44 5.58
CA THR A 279 5.18 -2.59 5.97
C THR A 279 3.83 -2.12 6.51
N GLY A 280 3.76 -0.98 7.20
CA GLY A 280 2.48 -0.43 7.67
C GLY A 280 1.79 -1.28 8.75
N PRO A 281 0.47 -1.06 8.99
CA PRO A 281 -0.39 -0.04 8.37
C PRO A 281 -0.05 1.39 8.81
N GLU A 282 -0.72 2.39 8.22
CA GLU A 282 -0.45 3.81 8.49
C GLU A 282 -0.57 4.16 9.99
N ASP A 283 -1.64 3.70 10.65
CA ASP A 283 -1.85 3.97 12.08
C ASP A 283 -0.75 3.35 12.97
N PHE A 284 -0.32 2.12 12.65
CA PHE A 284 0.80 1.48 13.33
C PHE A 284 2.11 2.27 13.17
N VAL A 285 2.40 2.72 11.95
CA VAL A 285 3.60 3.52 11.64
C VAL A 285 3.54 4.85 12.38
N ILE A 286 2.39 5.52 12.38
CA ILE A 286 2.19 6.78 13.11
C ILE A 286 2.46 6.56 14.60
N ALA A 287 1.88 5.52 15.21
CA ALA A 287 2.08 5.21 16.62
C ALA A 287 3.55 4.90 16.93
N PHE A 288 4.17 4.00 16.17
CA PHE A 288 5.54 3.55 16.40
C PHE A 288 6.56 4.70 16.31
N PHE A 289 6.50 5.50 15.24
CA PHE A 289 7.45 6.60 15.08
C PHE A 289 7.14 7.77 16.01
N THR A 290 5.88 7.93 16.47
CA THR A 290 5.58 8.90 17.54
C THR A 290 6.24 8.53 18.85
N GLU A 291 6.25 7.23 19.18
CA GLU A 291 6.93 6.68 20.35
C GLU A 291 8.46 6.78 20.22
N LEU A 292 9.01 6.35 19.08
CA LEU A 292 10.45 6.42 18.79
C LEU A 292 10.99 7.86 18.86
N LEU A 293 10.26 8.82 18.30
CA LEU A 293 10.67 10.23 18.30
C LEU A 293 10.27 10.96 19.57
N GLN A 294 9.49 10.34 20.45
CA GLN A 294 8.82 10.96 21.61
C GLN A 294 8.06 12.25 21.22
N ARG A 295 7.56 12.32 19.99
CA ARG A 295 6.94 13.50 19.39
C ARG A 295 5.88 13.09 18.39
N SER A 296 4.77 13.82 18.36
CA SER A 296 3.66 13.53 17.45
C SER A 296 4.07 13.68 15.98
N LEU A 297 3.90 12.63 15.17
CA LEU A 297 4.08 12.73 13.72
C LEU A 297 3.07 13.67 13.06
N ARG A 298 1.95 13.99 13.73
CA ARG A 298 0.97 14.96 13.22
C ARG A 298 1.50 16.40 13.20
N GLU A 299 2.57 16.66 13.94
CA GLU A 299 3.28 17.95 13.93
C GLU A 299 4.27 18.06 12.76
N ILE A 300 4.54 16.95 12.06
CA ILE A 300 5.43 16.94 10.91
C ILE A 300 4.62 17.25 9.65
N SER A 301 4.95 18.38 9.01
CA SER A 301 4.29 18.84 7.80
C SER A 301 4.50 17.93 6.59
N ASP A 302 5.62 17.20 6.57
CA ASP A 302 5.93 16.18 5.58
C ASP A 302 6.19 14.84 6.26
N THR A 303 5.23 13.93 6.15
CA THR A 303 5.32 12.57 6.69
C THR A 303 5.98 11.59 5.72
N SER A 304 6.71 12.05 4.71
CA SER A 304 7.50 11.18 3.83
C SER A 304 8.55 10.39 4.63
N PHE A 305 8.86 9.18 4.17
CA PHE A 305 9.90 8.36 4.82
C PHE A 305 11.24 9.10 4.92
N GLU A 306 11.64 9.83 3.87
CA GLU A 306 12.87 10.61 3.84
C GLU A 306 12.94 11.62 5.00
N ARG A 307 11.82 12.31 5.24
CA ARG A 307 11.72 13.30 6.32
C ARG A 307 11.66 12.67 7.70
N VAL A 308 10.89 11.59 7.85
CA VAL A 308 10.82 10.81 9.09
C VAL A 308 12.19 10.26 9.45
N TYR A 309 12.90 9.64 8.49
CA TYR A 309 14.24 9.11 8.70
C TYR A 309 15.23 10.19 9.13
N THR A 310 15.24 11.36 8.47
CA THR A 310 16.08 12.49 8.87
C THR A 310 15.83 12.89 10.33
N THR A 311 14.55 12.94 10.72
CA THR A 311 14.17 13.28 12.11
C THR A 311 14.62 12.21 13.10
N VAL A 312 14.55 10.93 12.72
CA VAL A 312 15.05 9.82 13.56
C VAL A 312 16.57 9.90 13.72
N VAL A 313 17.31 10.23 12.65
CA VAL A 313 18.76 10.44 12.70
C VAL A 313 19.11 11.53 13.70
N ASP A 314 18.38 12.65 13.67
CA ASP A 314 18.59 13.78 14.58
C ASP A 314 18.31 13.42 16.05
N VAL A 315 17.30 12.56 16.31
CA VAL A 315 16.88 12.19 17.67
C VAL A 315 17.73 11.07 18.27
N LEU A 316 17.97 9.99 17.54
CA LEU A 316 18.74 8.84 18.05
C LEU A 316 20.26 9.11 18.05
N GLY A 317 20.72 9.95 17.14
CA GLY A 317 22.15 10.12 16.89
C GLY A 317 22.76 8.99 16.07
N HIS A 318 23.93 9.25 15.49
CA HIS A 318 24.55 8.36 14.51
C HIS A 318 25.00 7.01 15.09
N ASP A 319 25.52 7.01 16.33
CA ASP A 319 26.04 5.78 16.96
C ASP A 319 24.93 4.76 17.24
N ALA A 320 23.78 5.22 17.75
CA ALA A 320 22.62 4.35 17.99
C ALA A 320 22.06 3.80 16.66
N LEU A 321 22.07 4.60 15.59
CA LEU A 321 21.64 4.12 14.27
C LEU A 321 22.54 3.02 13.72
N LEU A 322 23.87 3.17 13.86
CA LEU A 322 24.82 2.18 13.38
C LEU A 322 24.72 0.84 14.12
N ALA A 323 24.17 0.84 15.33
CA ALA A 323 23.90 -0.37 16.11
C ALA A 323 22.65 -1.15 15.64
N ILE A 324 21.83 -0.59 14.74
CA ILE A 324 20.62 -1.23 14.22
C ILE A 324 21.00 -2.20 13.10
N GLU A 325 20.92 -3.49 13.39
CA GLU A 325 21.24 -4.58 12.46
C GLU A 325 19.97 -5.26 11.91
N SER A 326 18.81 -5.02 12.52
CA SER A 326 17.53 -5.63 12.14
C SER A 326 16.32 -4.74 12.43
N GLU A 327 15.15 -5.12 11.90
CA GLU A 327 13.88 -4.47 12.28
C GLU A 327 13.55 -4.66 13.76
N LYS A 328 13.97 -5.78 14.36
CA LYS A 328 13.73 -6.07 15.79
C LYS A 328 14.39 -5.05 16.70
N ASP A 329 15.60 -4.61 16.36
CA ASP A 329 16.35 -3.66 17.18
C ASP A 329 15.61 -2.32 17.32
N LEU A 330 14.78 -1.96 16.33
CA LEU A 330 13.90 -0.78 16.41
C LEU A 330 12.85 -0.92 17.52
N PHE A 331 12.30 -2.12 17.70
CA PHE A 331 11.33 -2.40 18.76
C PHE A 331 12.01 -2.39 20.13
N ASP A 332 13.23 -2.92 20.21
CA ASP A 332 14.01 -2.91 21.45
C ASP A 332 14.35 -1.46 21.89
N ILE A 333 14.60 -0.53 20.93
CA ILE A 333 14.83 0.89 21.23
C ILE A 333 13.62 1.57 21.90
N VAL A 334 12.40 1.17 21.53
CA VAL A 334 11.16 1.73 22.10
C VAL A 334 10.57 0.89 23.23
N ASP A 335 11.33 -0.07 23.76
CA ASP A 335 10.91 -0.99 24.84
C ASP A 335 9.59 -1.71 24.52
N ARG A 336 9.45 -2.17 23.27
CA ARG A 336 8.26 -2.87 22.78
C ARG A 336 8.59 -4.29 22.35
N GLU A 337 7.68 -5.23 22.59
CA GLU A 337 7.79 -6.57 22.03
C GLU A 337 7.70 -6.53 20.50
N TYR A 338 8.60 -7.26 19.84
CA TYR A 338 8.63 -7.35 18.39
C TYR A 338 7.34 -7.97 17.83
N LEU A 339 6.72 -7.26 16.89
CA LEU A 339 5.54 -7.73 16.19
C LEU A 339 5.86 -8.11 14.75
N LEU A 340 5.49 -9.36 14.42
CA LEU A 340 5.45 -9.83 13.03
C LEU A 340 4.53 -8.91 12.20
N PRO A 341 4.82 -8.72 10.89
CA PRO A 341 3.99 -7.91 10.00
C PRO A 341 2.48 -8.20 10.07
N THR A 342 2.09 -9.47 10.23
CA THR A 342 0.68 -9.90 10.34
C THR A 342 -0.03 -9.44 11.61
N HIS A 343 0.71 -9.02 12.64
CA HIS A 343 0.17 -8.57 13.93
C HIS A 343 0.19 -7.05 14.09
N ARG A 344 0.58 -6.31 13.04
CA ARG A 344 0.56 -4.84 13.02
C ARG A 344 -0.83 -4.39 12.61
N ILE A 345 -1.71 -4.20 13.59
CA ILE A 345 -3.10 -3.73 13.42
C ILE A 345 -3.13 -2.21 13.51
#